data_AF-A0A0D2KQQ2-F1
#
_entry.id   AF-A0A0D2KQQ2-F1
#
_cell.length_a   1.000
_cell.length_b   1.000
_cell.length_c   1.000
_cell.angle_alpha   90.00
_cell.angle_beta   90.00
_cell.angle_gamma   90.00
#
_symmetry.space_group_name_H-M   'P 1'
#
loop_
_entity.id
_entity.type
_entity.pdbx_description
1 polymer ?
#
loop_
_entity_poly.entity_id
_entity_poly.type
_entity_poly.pdbx_seq_one_letter_code
_entity_poly.pdbx_strand_id
1 'polypeptide(L)'
;MPNGAAAAVGVHPIAKLGFGGAGLSAYEAARPSYPPESIAHCIDALGLRRPGPVCDGNSPAGGPPAAGRPRVLDLAAGTGKLTAQLAALDLFDLSAAEPSAGMCDAFSRACPGVPVVAAEAAALPFEDAAFDAVFVGQAFHWFATPEACRELRRVLRPGGGLALLWNLEDAGQPWMRDFLDIFQPYARRAGVPNYGLGTHTAALASPWFAELFDVSPSPSACSKLFRSRQPLTREGAWLRVLSNSFVASLPEAEREGEAGAMGDKPTQGTGLVNMVDSVVTVITNDGRHIVGILRGYDQATNLILEDSHERVYSTKAGVDVLALGLYVIRGDNIAVVGQVDEEADAQLDLGSIRAPPLKAVTHG
;
A
#
# COMPACT_ATOMS: atom_id res chain seq x y z
N MET A 1 -26.17 22.71 19.47
CA MET A 1 -26.69 21.41 18.96
C MET A 1 -26.61 21.43 17.44
N PRO A 2 -25.57 20.87 16.81
CA PRO A 2 -25.60 20.63 15.37
C PRO A 2 -26.36 19.33 15.09
N ASN A 3 -27.26 19.39 14.11
CA ASN A 3 -28.14 18.33 13.63
C ASN A 3 -27.37 17.06 13.26
N GLY A 4 -27.89 15.91 13.73
CA GLY A 4 -27.47 14.59 13.29
C GLY A 4 -27.81 14.38 11.82
N ALA A 5 -26.79 14.36 10.97
CA ALA A 5 -26.90 13.78 9.65
C ALA A 5 -26.97 12.26 9.82
N ALA A 6 -28.11 11.67 9.46
CA ALA A 6 -28.22 10.23 9.31
C ALA A 6 -27.18 9.77 8.27
N ALA A 7 -26.26 8.90 8.68
CA ALA A 7 -25.27 8.32 7.79
C ALA A 7 -26.00 7.47 6.74
N ALA A 8 -25.76 7.76 5.46
CA ALA A 8 -26.35 7.01 4.36
C ALA A 8 -25.88 5.54 4.40
N VAL A 9 -26.83 4.62 4.22
CA VAL A 9 -26.56 3.19 3.99
C VAL A 9 -25.85 3.05 2.63
N GLY A 10 -24.63 2.51 2.64
CA GLY A 10 -23.80 2.29 1.46
C GLY A 10 -22.31 2.61 1.69
N VAL A 11 -21.42 2.12 0.82
CA VAL A 11 -19.98 2.46 0.85
C VAL A 11 -19.78 3.98 0.80
N HIS A 12 -18.98 4.53 1.72
CA HIS A 12 -18.71 5.97 1.79
C HIS A 12 -18.23 6.52 0.42
N PRO A 13 -18.83 7.61 -0.13
CA PRO A 13 -18.58 8.07 -1.49
C PRO A 13 -17.10 8.32 -1.82
N ILE A 14 -16.34 8.87 -0.88
CA ILE A 14 -14.89 9.12 -1.03
C ILE A 14 -14.09 7.82 -1.10
N ALA A 15 -14.47 6.80 -0.32
CA ALA A 15 -13.84 5.49 -0.41
C ALA A 15 -14.13 4.87 -1.78
N LYS A 16 -15.39 4.89 -2.23
CA LYS A 16 -15.80 4.37 -3.53
C LYS A 16 -15.05 5.02 -4.70
N LEU A 17 -14.84 6.33 -4.67
CA LEU A 17 -14.11 7.08 -5.70
C LEU A 17 -12.59 6.84 -5.66
N GLY A 18 -12.00 6.80 -4.45
CA GLY A 18 -10.54 6.66 -4.29
C GLY A 18 -9.97 5.29 -4.70
N PHE A 19 -10.82 4.29 -4.91
CA PHE A 19 -10.44 2.90 -5.17
C PHE A 19 -10.72 2.40 -6.60
N GLY A 20 -11.13 3.28 -7.52
CA GLY A 20 -11.33 2.95 -8.94
C GLY A 20 -10.11 3.26 -9.81
N GLY A 21 -9.84 2.43 -10.83
CA GLY A 21 -8.87 2.71 -11.90
C GLY A 21 -7.41 2.86 -11.44
N ALA A 22 -6.76 3.97 -11.81
CA ALA A 22 -5.34 4.26 -11.56
C ALA A 22 -4.95 4.36 -10.06
N GLY A 23 -5.92 4.47 -9.15
CA GLY A 23 -5.67 4.48 -7.69
C GLY A 23 -5.22 3.13 -7.12
N LEU A 24 -5.53 2.02 -7.80
CA LEU A 24 -5.30 0.67 -7.30
C LEU A 24 -3.80 0.28 -7.28
N SER A 25 -3.07 0.59 -8.36
CA SER A 25 -1.63 0.27 -8.45
C SER A 25 -0.78 1.12 -7.50
N ALA A 26 -1.11 2.41 -7.36
CA ALA A 26 -0.49 3.30 -6.38
C ALA A 26 -0.82 2.89 -4.93
N TYR A 27 -2.05 2.41 -4.69
CA TYR A 27 -2.46 1.89 -3.39
C TYR A 27 -1.65 0.65 -2.97
N GLU A 28 -1.44 -0.30 -3.87
CA GLU A 28 -0.65 -1.51 -3.58
C GLU A 28 0.81 -1.17 -3.28
N ALA A 29 1.43 -0.32 -4.10
CA ALA A 29 2.85 0.02 -4.02
C ALA A 29 3.22 0.86 -2.79
N ALA A 30 2.32 1.73 -2.32
CA ALA A 30 2.67 2.73 -1.31
C ALA A 30 2.12 2.47 0.10
N ARG A 31 1.11 1.60 0.25
CA ARG A 31 0.49 1.37 1.57
C ARG A 31 1.37 0.46 2.46
N PRO A 32 1.64 0.85 3.71
CA PRO A 32 2.38 0.01 4.66
C PRO A 32 1.67 -1.33 4.90
N SER A 33 2.44 -2.38 5.11
CA SER A 33 1.95 -3.63 5.71
C SER A 33 1.70 -3.46 7.21
N TYR A 34 1.19 -4.50 7.87
CA TYR A 34 1.05 -4.52 9.32
C TYR A 34 2.27 -5.17 9.96
N PRO A 35 2.84 -4.59 11.03
CA PRO A 35 3.95 -5.24 11.75
C PRO A 35 3.52 -6.61 12.28
N PRO A 36 4.34 -7.68 12.13
CA PRO A 36 3.96 -9.02 12.59
C PRO A 36 3.55 -9.06 14.08
N GLU A 37 4.16 -8.23 14.91
CA GLU A 37 3.87 -8.11 16.33
C GLU A 37 2.48 -7.52 16.63
N SER A 38 1.91 -6.70 15.73
CA SER A 38 0.56 -6.16 15.91
C SER A 38 -0.50 -7.24 15.62
N ILE A 39 -0.29 -8.03 14.55
CA ILE A 39 -1.12 -9.18 14.23
C ILE A 39 -1.05 -10.23 15.36
N ALA A 40 0.17 -10.54 15.82
CA ALA A 40 0.38 -11.48 16.92
C ALA A 40 -0.33 -11.05 18.20
N HIS A 41 -0.32 -9.75 18.52
CA HIS A 41 -1.03 -9.22 19.68
C HIS A 41 -2.55 -9.38 19.57
N CYS A 42 -3.14 -9.13 18.40
CA CYS A 42 -4.57 -9.39 18.17
C CYS A 42 -4.91 -10.87 18.35
N ILE A 43 -4.09 -11.77 17.79
CA ILE A 43 -4.26 -13.22 17.92
C ILE A 43 -4.21 -13.65 19.39
N ASP A 44 -3.28 -13.10 20.17
CA ASP A 44 -3.14 -13.36 21.60
C ASP A 44 -4.34 -12.86 22.41
N ALA A 45 -4.74 -11.60 22.21
CA ALA A 45 -5.86 -10.98 22.92
C ALA A 45 -7.18 -11.72 22.67
N LEU A 46 -7.36 -12.22 21.45
CA LEU A 46 -8.53 -13.01 21.03
C LEU A 46 -8.42 -14.50 21.33
N GLY A 47 -7.30 -14.98 21.89
CA GLY A 47 -7.12 -16.39 22.27
C GLY A 47 -7.05 -17.36 21.08
N LEU A 48 -6.62 -16.89 19.90
CA LEU A 48 -6.68 -17.64 18.63
C LEU A 48 -5.47 -18.58 18.40
N ARG A 49 -4.53 -18.68 19.34
CA ARG A 49 -3.27 -19.46 19.19
C ARG A 49 -3.41 -20.98 19.31
N ARG A 50 -4.53 -21.48 19.83
CA ARG A 50 -4.75 -22.92 20.00
C ARG A 50 -5.95 -23.34 19.15
N PRO A 51 -5.96 -24.55 18.56
CA PRO A 51 -7.19 -25.17 18.11
C PRO A 51 -8.08 -25.30 19.34
N GLY A 52 -9.03 -24.37 19.44
CA GLY A 52 -10.02 -24.34 20.49
C GLY A 52 -11.32 -24.97 20.00
N PRO A 53 -12.38 -24.86 20.81
CA PRO A 53 -13.71 -24.68 20.30
C PRO A 53 -13.84 -24.09 18.88
N VAL A 54 -14.19 -24.87 17.85
CA VAL A 54 -14.50 -24.33 16.51
C VAL A 54 -15.99 -24.48 16.20
N CYS A 55 -16.54 -23.46 15.57
CA CYS A 55 -17.85 -23.54 14.92
C CYS A 55 -17.77 -24.52 13.75
N ASP A 56 -18.22 -25.76 13.94
CA ASP A 56 -18.75 -26.51 12.82
C ASP A 56 -20.17 -25.97 12.57
N GLY A 57 -20.56 -25.69 11.33
CA GLY A 57 -21.91 -25.18 11.01
C GLY A 57 -23.06 -26.16 11.35
N ASN A 58 -22.79 -27.20 12.13
CA ASN A 58 -23.67 -28.32 12.44
C ASN A 58 -23.85 -28.59 13.95
N SER A 59 -23.13 -27.91 14.85
CA SER A 59 -23.29 -28.16 16.29
C SER A 59 -24.59 -27.55 16.85
N PRO A 60 -25.45 -28.33 17.53
CA PRO A 60 -26.60 -27.79 18.23
C PRO A 60 -26.14 -26.86 19.34
N ALA A 61 -26.87 -25.76 19.53
CA ALA A 61 -26.62 -24.78 20.59
C ALA A 61 -26.47 -25.47 21.96
N GLY A 62 -25.24 -25.57 22.46
CA GLY A 62 -24.92 -26.13 23.77
C GLY A 62 -23.98 -27.34 23.81
N GLY A 63 -23.47 -27.84 22.67
CA GLY A 63 -22.44 -28.90 22.65
C GLY A 63 -21.00 -28.36 22.86
N PRO A 64 -20.06 -29.18 23.40
CA PRO A 64 -18.66 -28.79 23.43
C PRO A 64 -18.15 -28.67 21.98
N PRO A 65 -17.55 -27.54 21.63
CA PRO A 65 -17.23 -27.18 20.25
C PRO A 65 -16.13 -28.08 19.65
N ALA A 66 -16.28 -28.43 18.37
CA ALA A 66 -15.42 -29.36 17.66
C ALA A 66 -13.99 -28.80 17.50
N ALA A 67 -12.98 -29.67 17.50
CA ALA A 67 -11.59 -29.25 17.30
C ALA A 67 -11.34 -28.90 15.82
N GLY A 68 -10.87 -27.68 15.55
CA GLY A 68 -10.58 -27.18 14.19
C GLY A 68 -9.68 -25.94 14.17
N ARG A 69 -9.45 -25.37 12.98
CA ARG A 69 -8.84 -24.04 12.83
C ARG A 69 -9.88 -22.95 13.13
N PRO A 70 -9.56 -21.87 13.87
CA PRO A 70 -10.49 -20.77 14.06
C PRO A 70 -10.93 -20.15 12.73
N ARG A 71 -12.22 -19.84 12.61
CA ARG A 71 -12.80 -19.19 11.43
C ARG A 71 -12.65 -17.68 11.56
N VAL A 72 -11.95 -17.05 10.63
CA VAL A 72 -11.62 -15.63 10.69
C VAL A 72 -12.08 -14.92 9.42
N LEU A 73 -12.83 -13.83 9.61
CA LEU A 73 -13.26 -12.94 8.52
C LEU A 73 -12.34 -11.72 8.46
N ASP A 74 -11.73 -11.44 7.30
CA ASP A 74 -11.14 -10.13 6.97
C ASP A 74 -12.22 -9.26 6.31
N LEU A 75 -12.73 -8.27 7.04
CA LEU A 75 -13.81 -7.39 6.56
C LEU A 75 -13.25 -6.08 6.01
N ALA A 76 -13.78 -5.69 4.84
CA ALA A 76 -13.26 -4.61 4.01
C ALA A 76 -11.79 -4.87 3.65
N ALA A 77 -11.53 -6.07 3.13
CA ALA A 77 -10.19 -6.61 2.95
C ALA A 77 -9.36 -5.87 1.87
N GLY A 78 -9.99 -5.02 1.04
CA GLY A 78 -9.32 -4.32 -0.05
C GLY A 78 -8.62 -5.29 -0.99
N THR A 79 -7.34 -5.04 -1.30
CA THR A 79 -6.52 -5.92 -2.14
C THR A 79 -5.92 -7.13 -1.39
N GLY A 80 -6.27 -7.34 -0.12
CA GLY A 80 -5.86 -8.52 0.67
C GLY A 80 -4.53 -8.38 1.41
N LYS A 81 -4.04 -7.16 1.65
CA LYS A 81 -2.74 -6.94 2.34
C LYS A 81 -2.71 -7.53 3.76
N LEU A 82 -3.79 -7.41 4.52
CA LEU A 82 -3.92 -8.05 5.84
C LEU A 82 -4.15 -9.56 5.70
N THR A 83 -5.07 -9.97 4.83
CA THR A 83 -5.34 -11.38 4.52
C THR A 83 -4.07 -12.16 4.18
N ALA A 84 -3.19 -11.64 3.33
CA ALA A 84 -1.95 -12.33 2.93
C ALA A 84 -1.06 -12.62 4.15
N GLN A 85 -0.98 -11.69 5.11
CA GLN A 85 -0.22 -11.89 6.34
C GLN A 85 -0.89 -12.90 7.28
N LEU A 86 -2.22 -12.91 7.36
CA LEU A 86 -2.97 -13.91 8.13
C LEU A 86 -2.87 -15.30 7.52
N ALA A 87 -2.95 -15.42 6.18
CA ALA A 87 -2.85 -16.67 5.45
C ALA A 87 -1.47 -17.31 5.60
N ALA A 88 -0.41 -16.49 5.61
CA ALA A 88 0.96 -16.95 5.82
C ALA A 88 1.22 -17.60 7.20
N LEU A 89 0.34 -17.37 8.18
CA LEU A 89 0.43 -18.03 9.49
C LEU A 89 -0.08 -19.47 9.47
N ASP A 90 -0.91 -19.84 8.49
CA ASP A 90 -1.54 -21.16 8.36
C ASP A 90 -2.31 -21.62 9.62
N LEU A 91 -2.87 -20.66 10.37
CA LEU A 91 -3.59 -20.92 11.62
C LEU A 91 -5.11 -20.96 11.47
N PHE A 92 -5.64 -20.32 10.42
CA PHE A 92 -7.06 -19.96 10.34
C PHE A 92 -7.74 -20.56 9.12
N ASP A 93 -9.06 -20.76 9.23
CA ASP A 93 -9.94 -20.87 8.09
C ASP A 93 -10.41 -19.45 7.72
N LEU A 94 -9.85 -18.91 6.63
CA LEU A 94 -10.01 -17.51 6.27
C LEU A 94 -11.15 -17.29 5.28
N SER A 95 -11.90 -16.23 5.49
CA SER A 95 -12.80 -15.65 4.49
C SER A 95 -12.60 -14.15 4.45
N ALA A 96 -12.89 -13.52 3.31
CA ALA A 96 -12.83 -12.08 3.16
C ALA A 96 -14.15 -11.51 2.64
N ALA A 97 -14.47 -10.28 3.02
CA ALA A 97 -15.59 -9.52 2.47
C ALA A 97 -15.11 -8.14 2.02
N GLU A 98 -15.42 -7.75 0.78
CA GLU A 98 -15.01 -6.47 0.20
C GLU A 98 -16.10 -5.97 -0.78
N PRO A 99 -16.68 -4.78 -0.62
CA PRO A 99 -17.79 -4.34 -1.48
C PRO A 99 -17.34 -3.91 -2.89
N SER A 100 -16.08 -3.56 -3.11
CA SER A 100 -15.59 -3.09 -4.41
C SER A 100 -15.17 -4.25 -5.32
N ALA A 101 -15.86 -4.43 -6.45
CA ALA A 101 -15.54 -5.47 -7.43
C ALA A 101 -14.07 -5.42 -7.92
N GLY A 102 -13.54 -4.23 -8.18
CA GLY A 102 -12.14 -4.08 -8.61
C GLY A 102 -11.13 -4.46 -7.52
N MET A 103 -11.48 -4.26 -6.24
CA MET A 103 -10.67 -4.71 -5.11
C MET A 103 -10.78 -6.23 -4.93
N CYS A 104 -11.97 -6.82 -5.07
CA CYS A 104 -12.15 -8.27 -5.09
C CYS A 104 -11.30 -8.94 -6.18
N ASP A 105 -11.26 -8.38 -7.39
CA ASP A 105 -10.44 -8.92 -8.48
C ASP A 105 -8.94 -8.89 -8.13
N ALA A 106 -8.46 -7.78 -7.54
CA ALA A 106 -7.08 -7.67 -7.07
C ALA A 106 -6.79 -8.62 -5.90
N PHE A 107 -7.72 -8.72 -4.94
CA PHE A 107 -7.66 -9.65 -3.84
C PHE A 107 -7.52 -11.09 -4.33
N SER A 108 -8.35 -11.54 -5.27
CA SER A 108 -8.31 -12.92 -5.76
C SER A 108 -6.99 -13.25 -6.46
N ARG A 109 -6.33 -12.27 -7.07
CA ARG A 109 -4.97 -12.44 -7.62
C ARG A 109 -3.91 -12.52 -6.52
N ALA A 110 -4.02 -11.68 -5.49
CA ALA A 110 -3.05 -11.62 -4.40
C ALA A 110 -3.18 -12.78 -3.40
N CYS A 111 -4.40 -13.26 -3.16
CA CYS A 111 -4.77 -14.27 -2.17
C CYS A 111 -5.60 -15.40 -2.79
N PRO A 112 -5.09 -16.15 -3.79
CA PRO A 112 -5.89 -17.13 -4.55
C PRO A 112 -6.44 -18.30 -3.72
N GLY A 113 -5.89 -18.54 -2.53
CA GLY A 113 -6.34 -19.59 -1.60
C GLY A 113 -7.38 -19.14 -0.58
N VAL A 114 -7.79 -17.86 -0.56
CA VAL A 114 -8.76 -17.32 0.40
C VAL A 114 -10.02 -16.88 -0.34
N PRO A 115 -11.22 -17.38 0.01
CA PRO A 115 -12.46 -16.93 -0.60
C PRO A 115 -12.78 -15.47 -0.22
N VAL A 116 -13.16 -14.66 -1.21
CA VAL A 116 -13.66 -13.30 -1.03
C VAL A 116 -15.08 -13.18 -1.55
N VAL A 117 -15.95 -12.52 -0.78
CA VAL A 117 -17.33 -12.21 -1.18
C VAL A 117 -17.52 -10.71 -1.34
N ALA A 118 -18.26 -10.32 -2.39
CA ALA A 118 -18.67 -8.94 -2.57
C ALA A 118 -19.81 -8.61 -1.61
N ALA A 119 -19.53 -7.88 -0.53
CA ALA A 119 -20.51 -7.55 0.49
C ALA A 119 -20.19 -6.24 1.23
N GLU A 120 -21.23 -5.53 1.67
CA GLU A 120 -21.10 -4.39 2.56
C GLU A 120 -21.10 -4.84 4.03
N ALA A 121 -20.42 -4.10 4.90
CA ALA A 121 -20.32 -4.43 6.33
C ALA A 121 -21.67 -4.50 7.07
N ALA A 122 -22.71 -3.84 6.54
CA ALA A 122 -24.05 -3.84 7.12
C ALA A 122 -24.96 -4.98 6.60
N ALA A 123 -24.49 -5.79 5.64
CA ALA A 123 -25.25 -6.89 5.06
C ALA A 123 -24.29 -7.99 4.59
N LEU A 124 -23.85 -8.82 5.54
CA LEU A 124 -22.88 -9.88 5.31
C LEU A 124 -23.59 -11.20 4.95
N PRO A 125 -23.24 -11.87 3.85
CA PRO A 125 -23.88 -13.11 3.40
C PRO A 125 -23.35 -14.33 4.15
N PHE A 126 -23.22 -14.22 5.47
CA PHE A 126 -22.79 -15.27 6.37
C PHE A 126 -23.85 -15.57 7.41
N GLU A 127 -23.88 -16.82 7.89
CA GLU A 127 -24.75 -17.26 8.96
C GLU A 127 -24.42 -16.57 10.29
N ASP A 128 -25.37 -16.60 11.22
CA ASP A 128 -25.15 -16.16 12.59
C ASP A 128 -24.04 -17.00 13.24
N ALA A 129 -23.22 -16.38 14.08
CA ALA A 129 -22.14 -17.04 14.81
C ALA A 129 -21.14 -17.84 13.94
N ALA A 130 -20.97 -17.47 12.67
CA ALA A 130 -20.09 -18.14 11.72
C ALA A 130 -18.58 -17.97 12.01
N PHE A 131 -18.17 -16.90 12.71
CA PHE A 131 -16.75 -16.57 12.91
C PHE A 131 -16.34 -16.49 14.37
N ASP A 132 -15.11 -16.93 14.64
CA ASP A 132 -14.39 -16.75 15.91
C ASP A 132 -13.87 -15.32 16.05
N ALA A 133 -13.42 -14.72 14.94
CA ALA A 133 -12.94 -13.35 14.93
C ALA A 133 -13.22 -12.64 13.61
N VAL A 134 -13.40 -11.33 13.70
CA VAL A 134 -13.39 -10.43 12.54
C VAL A 134 -12.20 -9.52 12.66
N PHE A 135 -11.38 -9.45 11.62
CA PHE A 135 -10.27 -8.53 11.49
C PHE A 135 -10.68 -7.41 10.53
N VAL A 136 -10.28 -6.18 10.85
CA VAL A 136 -10.49 -5.02 9.99
C VAL A 136 -9.20 -4.22 9.91
N GLY A 137 -8.56 -4.26 8.75
CA GLY A 137 -7.35 -3.50 8.45
C GLY A 137 -7.66 -2.14 7.82
N GLN A 138 -7.32 -1.03 8.48
CA GLN A 138 -7.38 0.33 7.92
C GLN A 138 -8.76 0.79 7.37
N ALA A 139 -9.86 0.11 7.72
CA ALA A 139 -11.16 0.36 7.09
C ALA A 139 -12.34 0.68 8.02
N PHE A 140 -12.27 0.33 9.31
CA PHE A 140 -13.44 0.37 10.20
C PHE A 140 -14.17 1.72 10.24
N HIS A 141 -13.43 2.84 10.23
CA HIS A 141 -13.99 4.19 10.26
C HIS A 141 -14.85 4.55 9.02
N TRP A 142 -14.77 3.80 7.93
CA TRP A 142 -15.62 4.01 6.75
C TRP A 142 -17.04 3.49 6.92
N PHE A 143 -17.24 2.54 7.84
CA PHE A 143 -18.52 1.85 8.01
C PHE A 143 -18.94 1.69 9.48
N ALA A 144 -18.27 2.35 10.42
CA ALA A 144 -18.52 2.24 11.86
C ALA A 144 -19.87 2.87 12.27
N THR A 145 -20.97 2.23 11.87
CA THR A 145 -22.36 2.56 12.20
C THR A 145 -22.94 1.51 13.14
N PRO A 146 -24.03 1.82 13.87
CA PRO A 146 -24.75 0.84 14.67
C PRO A 146 -25.20 -0.38 13.86
N GLU A 147 -25.62 -0.19 12.61
CA GLU A 147 -26.11 -1.26 11.72
C GLU A 147 -24.98 -2.23 11.36
N ALA A 148 -23.83 -1.73 10.92
CA ALA A 148 -22.68 -2.57 10.62
C ALA A 148 -22.13 -3.26 11.87
N CYS A 149 -22.16 -2.60 13.02
CA CYS A 149 -21.72 -3.21 14.27
C CYS A 149 -22.67 -4.30 14.78
N ARG A 150 -23.98 -4.17 14.55
CA ARG A 150 -24.95 -5.26 14.81
C ARG A 150 -24.70 -6.44 13.88
N GLU A 151 -24.39 -6.19 12.62
CA GLU A 151 -24.07 -7.23 11.64
C GLU A 151 -22.77 -7.97 12.00
N LEU A 152 -21.72 -7.24 12.38
CA LEU A 152 -20.49 -7.80 12.96
C LEU A 152 -20.78 -8.68 14.18
N ARG A 153 -21.65 -8.20 15.09
CA ARG A 153 -22.03 -8.93 16.29
C ARG A 153 -22.86 -10.19 15.98
N ARG A 154 -23.64 -10.18 14.91
CA ARG A 154 -24.43 -11.31 14.42
C ARG A 154 -23.55 -12.43 13.89
N VAL A 155 -22.57 -12.10 13.04
CA VAL A 155 -21.68 -13.11 12.42
C VAL A 155 -20.61 -13.63 13.40
N LEU A 156 -20.29 -12.89 14.47
CA LEU A 156 -19.42 -13.36 15.54
C LEU A 156 -20.16 -14.31 16.49
N ARG A 157 -19.53 -15.44 16.81
CA ARG A 157 -20.06 -16.32 17.86
C ARG A 157 -20.03 -15.65 19.24
N PRO A 158 -20.80 -16.16 20.23
CA PRO A 158 -20.60 -15.79 21.62
C PRO A 158 -19.13 -15.98 22.04
N GLY A 159 -18.53 -14.92 22.58
CA GLY A 159 -17.11 -14.89 22.95
C GLY A 159 -16.12 -14.78 21.79
N GLY A 160 -16.59 -14.60 20.56
CA GLY A 160 -15.75 -14.15 19.45
C GLY A 160 -15.40 -12.67 19.56
N GLY A 161 -14.42 -12.20 18.81
CA GLY A 161 -13.92 -10.83 18.97
C GLY A 161 -13.56 -10.09 17.70
N LEU A 162 -13.41 -8.78 17.85
CA LEU A 162 -13.13 -7.83 16.78
C LEU A 162 -11.70 -7.29 16.93
N ALA A 163 -10.87 -7.51 15.91
CA ALA A 163 -9.52 -6.95 15.82
C ALA A 163 -9.50 -5.79 14.84
N LEU A 164 -9.17 -4.59 15.33
CA LEU A 164 -9.09 -3.38 14.53
C LEU A 164 -7.63 -2.92 14.42
N LEU A 165 -7.13 -2.78 13.20
CA LEU A 165 -5.73 -2.43 12.95
C LEU A 165 -5.64 -1.14 12.13
N TRP A 166 -4.83 -0.19 12.61
CA TRP A 166 -4.48 1.01 11.86
C TRP A 166 -2.98 1.25 11.82
N ASN A 167 -2.51 1.69 10.65
CA ASN A 167 -1.22 2.33 10.48
C ASN A 167 -1.41 3.84 10.66
N LEU A 168 -0.59 4.44 11.50
CA LEU A 168 -0.60 5.86 11.83
C LEU A 168 0.77 6.44 11.50
N GLU A 169 0.81 7.63 10.93
CA GLU A 169 2.05 8.37 10.70
C GLU A 169 2.66 8.83 12.03
N ASP A 170 3.98 8.66 12.20
CA ASP A 170 4.70 9.16 13.39
C ASP A 170 4.95 10.66 13.26
N ALA A 171 3.97 11.46 13.69
CA ALA A 171 4.09 12.91 13.82
C ALA A 171 5.16 13.32 14.86
N GLY A 172 5.87 12.40 15.51
CA GLY A 172 7.08 12.70 16.26
C GLY A 172 8.25 13.15 15.39
N GLN A 173 8.28 12.76 14.11
CA GLN A 173 9.35 13.13 13.17
C GLN A 173 9.08 14.51 12.54
N PRO A 174 10.03 15.46 12.57
CA PRO A 174 9.82 16.82 12.05
C PRO A 174 9.31 16.86 10.62
N TRP A 175 9.97 16.14 9.71
CA TRP A 175 9.56 16.08 8.31
C TRP A 175 8.17 15.46 8.11
N MET A 176 7.75 14.54 8.99
CA MET A 176 6.41 13.94 8.93
C MET A 176 5.34 14.91 9.40
N ARG A 177 5.65 15.83 10.33
CA ARG A 177 4.72 16.91 10.71
C ARG A 177 4.48 17.84 9.53
N ASP A 178 5.56 18.32 8.92
CA ASP A 178 5.48 19.21 7.75
C ASP A 178 4.68 18.54 6.64
N PHE A 179 4.93 17.25 6.41
CA PHE A 179 4.19 16.43 5.45
C PHE A 179 2.70 16.28 5.77
N LEU A 180 2.35 16.01 7.04
CA LEU A 180 0.98 15.89 7.51
C LEU A 180 0.23 17.24 7.43
N ASP A 181 0.90 18.35 7.72
CA ASP A 181 0.32 19.69 7.67
C ASP A 181 -0.15 20.06 6.26
N ILE A 182 0.47 19.50 5.22
CA ILE A 182 0.05 19.78 3.86
C ILE A 182 -1.27 19.09 3.53
N PHE A 183 -1.43 17.79 3.79
CA PHE A 183 -2.62 17.06 3.32
C PHE A 183 -3.77 16.93 4.35
N GLN A 184 -3.51 17.08 5.66
CA GLN A 184 -4.57 16.99 6.68
C GLN A 184 -5.69 18.04 6.57
N PRO A 185 -5.44 19.29 6.13
CA PRO A 185 -6.51 20.25 5.85
C PRO A 185 -7.54 19.74 4.84
N TYR A 186 -7.13 18.94 3.86
CA TYR A 186 -8.01 18.33 2.87
C TYR A 186 -8.86 17.23 3.48
N ALA A 187 -8.26 16.37 4.31
CA ALA A 187 -9.00 15.38 5.08
C ALA A 187 -10.10 16.05 5.95
N ARG A 188 -9.78 17.19 6.57
CA ARG A 188 -10.74 18.00 7.34
C ARG A 188 -11.86 18.58 6.46
N ARG A 189 -11.52 19.17 5.31
CA ARG A 189 -12.49 19.76 4.37
C ARG A 189 -13.43 18.71 3.78
N ALA A 190 -12.90 17.52 3.48
CA ALA A 190 -13.63 16.41 2.92
C ALA A 190 -14.48 15.64 3.95
N GLY A 191 -14.41 16.01 5.23
CA GLY A 191 -15.17 15.36 6.31
C GLY A 191 -14.78 13.91 6.55
N VAL A 192 -13.58 13.49 6.12
CA VAL A 192 -13.12 12.10 6.30
C VAL A 192 -12.47 11.91 7.67
N PRO A 193 -12.51 10.69 8.23
CA PRO A 193 -11.87 10.39 9.50
C PRO A 193 -10.37 10.72 9.46
N ASN A 194 -9.96 11.62 10.34
CA ASN A 194 -8.59 12.08 10.51
C ASN A 194 -7.90 11.30 11.65
N TYR A 195 -6.77 10.67 11.30
CA TYR A 195 -5.94 9.90 12.23
C TYR A 195 -5.29 10.77 13.31
N GLY A 196 -4.73 11.92 12.92
CA GLY A 196 -4.10 12.88 13.84
C GLY A 196 -5.08 13.52 14.83
N LEU A 197 -6.38 13.59 14.49
CA LEU A 197 -7.44 14.07 15.38
C LEU A 197 -8.15 12.95 16.15
N GLY A 198 -7.74 11.68 15.98
CA GLY A 198 -8.34 10.53 16.68
C GLY A 198 -9.76 10.18 16.23
N THR A 199 -10.33 10.87 15.24
CA THR A 199 -11.74 10.67 14.81
C THR A 199 -12.00 9.28 14.20
N HIS A 200 -10.96 8.60 13.72
CA HIS A 200 -11.03 7.22 13.21
C HIS A 200 -11.46 6.18 14.27
N THR A 201 -11.33 6.49 15.56
CA THR A 201 -11.79 5.63 16.65
C THR A 201 -13.02 6.19 17.37
N ALA A 202 -13.63 7.27 16.90
CA ALA A 202 -14.74 7.94 17.59
C ALA A 202 -15.92 6.99 17.89
N ALA A 203 -16.19 6.05 16.99
CA ALA A 203 -17.22 5.02 17.17
C ALA A 203 -16.99 4.15 18.42
N LEU A 204 -15.74 3.88 18.81
CA LEU A 204 -15.41 3.03 19.96
C LEU A 204 -15.83 3.67 21.29
N ALA A 205 -15.97 5.00 21.33
CA ALA A 205 -16.42 5.75 22.49
C ALA A 205 -17.95 5.95 22.54
N SER A 206 -18.68 5.44 21.55
CA SER A 206 -20.12 5.61 21.49
C SER A 206 -20.86 4.65 22.43
N PRO A 207 -22.02 5.04 23.01
CA PRO A 207 -22.81 4.15 23.85
C PRO A 207 -23.25 2.88 23.12
N TRP A 208 -23.67 3.02 21.86
CA TRP A 208 -24.15 1.89 21.05
C TRP A 208 -23.04 0.88 20.73
N PHE A 209 -21.77 1.29 20.68
CA PHE A 209 -20.66 0.35 20.48
C PHE A 209 -20.43 -0.47 21.76
N ALA A 210 -20.47 0.17 22.93
CA ALA A 210 -20.34 -0.49 24.23
C ALA A 210 -21.51 -1.43 24.57
N GLU A 211 -22.69 -1.22 23.98
CA GLU A 211 -23.82 -2.15 24.06
C GLU A 211 -23.60 -3.45 23.26
N LEU A 212 -22.75 -3.40 22.22
CA LEU A 212 -22.53 -4.51 21.29
C LEU A 212 -21.23 -5.27 21.58
N PHE A 213 -20.20 -4.57 22.06
CA PHE A 213 -18.87 -5.12 22.31
C PHE A 213 -18.40 -4.77 23.73
N ASP A 214 -17.74 -5.74 24.38
CA ASP A 214 -17.09 -5.46 25.65
C ASP A 214 -15.85 -4.57 25.42
N VAL A 215 -15.95 -3.34 25.91
CA VAL A 215 -14.89 -2.33 25.87
C VAL A 215 -14.23 -2.12 27.24
N SER A 216 -14.63 -2.92 28.24
CA SER A 216 -14.06 -2.85 29.58
C SER A 216 -12.60 -3.28 29.53
N PRO A 217 -11.65 -2.48 30.05
CA PRO A 217 -10.23 -2.80 29.96
C PRO A 217 -9.95 -4.20 30.49
N SER A 218 -9.48 -5.08 29.61
CA SER A 218 -9.15 -6.47 29.91
C SER A 218 -8.04 -6.97 28.97
N PRO A 219 -7.43 -8.13 29.21
CA PRO A 219 -6.49 -8.71 28.26
C PRO A 219 -7.08 -8.95 26.85
N SER A 220 -8.41 -9.11 26.74
CA SER A 220 -9.12 -9.33 25.47
C SER A 220 -9.74 -8.07 24.88
N ALA A 221 -9.86 -7.00 25.67
CA ALA A 221 -10.34 -5.68 25.26
C ALA A 221 -9.27 -4.64 25.60
N CYS A 222 -8.28 -4.53 24.71
CA CYS A 222 -7.11 -3.70 24.89
C CYS A 222 -6.66 -3.03 23.58
N SER A 223 -5.86 -1.96 23.71
CA SER A 223 -5.20 -1.29 22.58
C SER A 223 -3.70 -1.23 22.81
N LYS A 224 -2.90 -1.43 21.77
CA LYS A 224 -1.44 -1.32 21.83
C LYS A 224 -0.87 -0.65 20.59
N LEU A 225 0.08 0.26 20.79
CA LEU A 225 0.81 0.91 19.70
C LEU A 225 2.12 0.16 19.45
N PHE A 226 2.40 -0.12 18.17
CA PHE A 226 3.64 -0.72 17.72
C PHE A 226 4.39 0.28 16.83
N ARG A 227 5.68 0.48 17.12
CA ARG A 227 6.53 1.33 16.29
C ARG A 227 7.09 0.49 15.15
N SER A 228 6.68 0.82 13.94
CA SER A 228 7.25 0.27 12.71
C SER A 228 8.02 1.34 11.96
N ARG A 229 9.06 0.91 11.23
CA ARG A 229 9.81 1.77 10.32
C ARG A 229 9.71 1.20 8.92
N GLN A 230 9.23 2.01 8.00
CA GLN A 230 9.26 1.71 6.58
C GLN A 230 10.19 2.72 5.89
N PRO A 231 11.34 2.29 5.37
CA PRO A 231 12.14 3.12 4.49
C PRO A 231 11.30 3.49 3.25
N LEU A 232 11.26 4.77 2.92
CA LEU A 232 10.54 5.30 1.76
C LEU A 232 11.50 6.21 1.00
N THR A 233 11.52 6.10 -0.33
CA THR A 233 12.11 7.15 -1.16
C THR A 233 11.19 8.38 -1.15
N ARG A 234 11.68 9.51 -1.67
CA ARG A 234 10.85 10.71 -1.83
C ARG A 234 9.62 10.43 -2.72
N GLU A 235 9.80 9.66 -3.78
CA GLU A 235 8.73 9.21 -4.69
C GLU A 235 7.75 8.27 -3.97
N GLY A 236 8.25 7.36 -3.14
CA GLY A 236 7.42 6.47 -2.32
C GLY A 236 6.56 7.24 -1.31
N ALA A 237 7.13 8.27 -0.66
CA ALA A 237 6.38 9.17 0.20
C ALA A 237 5.30 9.95 -0.58
N TRP A 238 5.61 10.37 -1.81
CA TRP A 238 4.63 11.03 -2.69
C TRP A 238 3.47 10.09 -3.08
N LEU A 239 3.78 8.87 -3.53
CA LEU A 239 2.76 7.86 -3.83
C LEU A 239 1.90 7.54 -2.59
N ARG A 240 2.50 7.56 -1.39
CA ARG A 240 1.76 7.37 -0.14
C ARG A 240 0.70 8.45 0.08
N VAL A 241 0.97 9.72 -0.27
CA VAL A 241 -0.03 10.81 -0.23
C VAL A 241 -1.12 10.60 -1.26
N LEU A 242 -0.73 10.33 -2.51
CA LEU A 242 -1.69 10.13 -3.61
C LEU A 242 -2.61 8.93 -3.37
N SER A 243 -2.13 7.90 -2.66
CA SER A 243 -2.93 6.72 -2.28
C SER A 243 -3.95 6.98 -1.17
N ASN A 244 -3.98 8.17 -0.57
CA ASN A 244 -5.02 8.53 0.39
C ASN A 244 -6.34 8.79 -0.35
N SER A 245 -7.41 8.09 0.02
CA SER A 245 -8.70 8.12 -0.68
C SER A 245 -9.31 9.53 -0.79
N PHE A 246 -9.03 10.42 0.15
CA PHE A 246 -9.45 11.83 0.08
C PHE A 246 -8.59 12.71 -0.85
N VAL A 247 -7.33 12.34 -1.12
CA VAL A 247 -6.49 13.00 -2.13
C VAL A 247 -6.83 12.47 -3.52
N ALA A 248 -7.00 11.15 -3.63
CA ALA A 248 -7.39 10.49 -4.88
C ALA A 248 -8.75 11.00 -5.41
N SER A 249 -9.65 11.41 -4.52
CA SER A 249 -10.98 11.94 -4.87
C SER A 249 -11.03 13.46 -5.12
N LEU A 250 -9.91 14.20 -4.98
CA LEU A 250 -9.88 15.62 -5.34
C LEU A 250 -10.01 15.83 -6.86
N PRO A 251 -10.60 16.95 -7.31
CA PRO A 251 -10.56 17.36 -8.71
C PRO A 251 -9.12 17.43 -9.23
N GLU A 252 -8.90 17.11 -10.50
CA GLU A 252 -7.56 17.04 -11.12
C GLU A 252 -6.75 18.33 -10.95
N ALA A 253 -7.37 19.49 -11.16
CA ALA A 253 -6.75 20.81 -10.98
C ALA A 253 -6.31 21.08 -9.52
N GLU A 254 -7.04 20.55 -8.53
CA GLU A 254 -6.62 20.64 -7.12
C GLU A 254 -5.46 19.66 -6.85
N ARG A 255 -5.52 18.43 -7.37
CA ARG A 255 -4.42 17.46 -7.26
C ARG A 255 -3.09 17.99 -7.85
N GLU A 256 -3.17 18.77 -8.93
CA GLU A 256 -2.02 19.41 -9.58
C GLU A 256 -1.50 20.62 -8.80
N GLY A 257 -2.39 21.46 -8.26
CA GLY A 257 -2.03 22.58 -7.39
C GLY A 257 -1.35 22.14 -6.08
N GLU A 258 -1.78 21.02 -5.49
CA GLU A 258 -1.16 20.43 -4.29
C GLU A 258 0.26 19.91 -4.52
N ALA A 259 0.53 19.44 -5.74
CA ALA A 259 1.87 19.05 -6.14
C ALA A 259 2.84 20.24 -6.20
N GLY A 260 2.34 21.48 -6.28
CA GLY A 260 3.15 22.69 -6.17
C GLY A 260 3.39 23.15 -4.72
N ALA A 261 2.47 22.88 -3.79
CA ALA A 261 2.54 23.36 -2.40
C ALA A 261 3.45 22.52 -1.49
N MET A 262 3.69 21.24 -1.80
CA MET A 262 4.58 20.34 -1.04
C MET A 262 6.08 20.50 -1.38
N GLY A 263 6.44 21.58 -2.08
CA GLY A 263 7.64 21.63 -2.91
C GLY A 263 7.40 20.83 -4.18
N ASP A 264 8.12 21.16 -5.27
CA ASP A 264 7.93 20.57 -6.60
C ASP A 264 7.49 19.10 -6.52
N LYS A 265 6.35 18.78 -7.15
CA LYS A 265 6.06 17.47 -7.74
C LYS A 265 7.43 16.97 -8.20
N PRO A 266 7.93 15.78 -7.81
CA PRO A 266 9.11 15.27 -8.47
C PRO A 266 8.80 15.41 -9.96
N THR A 267 9.51 16.32 -10.63
CA THR A 267 9.43 16.52 -12.07
C THR A 267 9.45 15.13 -12.62
N GLN A 268 8.36 14.71 -13.28
CA GLN A 268 8.08 13.32 -13.68
C GLN A 268 9.26 12.40 -13.38
N GLY A 269 9.24 11.80 -12.18
CA GLY A 269 10.34 11.14 -11.46
C GLY A 269 11.72 11.01 -12.13
N THR A 270 12.77 11.29 -11.38
CA THR A 270 14.16 10.90 -11.70
C THR A 270 14.35 9.37 -11.54
N GLY A 271 13.65 8.58 -12.34
CA GLY A 271 13.71 7.11 -12.35
C GLY A 271 13.61 6.56 -13.77
N LEU A 272 14.15 5.36 -13.97
CA LEU A 272 14.23 4.71 -15.29
C LEU A 272 12.88 4.61 -16.02
N VAL A 273 11.78 4.55 -15.29
CA VAL A 273 10.41 4.53 -15.85
C VAL A 273 10.12 5.71 -16.76
N ASN A 274 10.64 6.91 -16.45
CA ASN A 274 10.42 8.11 -17.26
C ASN A 274 11.46 8.28 -18.36
N MET A 275 12.48 7.43 -18.36
CA MET A 275 13.50 7.38 -19.41
C MET A 275 13.17 6.33 -20.47
N VAL A 276 12.11 5.51 -20.28
CA VAL A 276 11.65 4.57 -21.30
C VAL A 276 11.28 5.35 -22.56
N ASP A 277 11.69 4.80 -23.70
CA ASP A 277 11.61 5.40 -25.03
C ASP A 277 12.42 6.69 -25.23
N SER A 278 13.25 7.08 -24.26
CA SER A 278 14.19 8.20 -24.37
C SER A 278 15.62 7.71 -24.60
N VAL A 279 16.47 8.57 -25.19
CA VAL A 279 17.91 8.31 -25.28
C VAL A 279 18.55 8.46 -23.90
N VAL A 280 19.26 7.42 -23.48
CA VAL A 280 19.99 7.38 -22.20
C VAL A 280 21.47 7.12 -22.43
N THR A 281 22.29 7.63 -21.52
CA THR A 281 23.68 7.27 -21.34
C THR A 281 23.81 6.35 -20.12
N VAL A 282 24.63 5.31 -20.25
CA VAL A 282 24.94 4.33 -19.21
C VAL A 282 26.45 4.26 -19.04
N ILE A 283 26.90 4.49 -17.81
CA ILE A 283 28.28 4.22 -17.40
C ILE A 283 28.29 2.92 -16.61
N THR A 284 29.14 1.98 -17.00
CA THR A 284 29.28 0.69 -16.33
C THR A 284 30.42 0.69 -15.30
N ASN A 285 30.38 -0.26 -14.37
CA ASN A 285 31.41 -0.44 -13.34
C ASN A 285 32.79 -0.79 -13.91
N ASP A 286 32.86 -1.38 -15.12
CA ASP A 286 34.12 -1.65 -15.83
C ASP A 286 34.59 -0.46 -16.70
N GLY A 287 33.92 0.69 -16.65
CA GLY A 287 34.35 1.94 -17.29
C GLY A 287 33.91 2.09 -18.75
N ARG A 288 32.83 1.42 -19.17
CA ARG A 288 32.25 1.59 -20.50
C ARG A 288 31.23 2.72 -20.49
N HIS A 289 31.10 3.41 -21.62
CA HIS A 289 30.11 4.47 -21.82
C HIS A 289 29.22 4.09 -23.02
N ILE A 290 27.99 3.69 -22.73
CA ILE A 290 27.03 3.21 -23.73
C ILE A 290 25.88 4.22 -23.82
N VAL A 291 25.46 4.55 -25.04
CA VAL A 291 24.32 5.43 -25.30
C VAL A 291 23.32 4.68 -26.17
N GLY A 292 22.03 4.77 -25.87
CA GLY A 292 20.97 4.11 -26.64
C GLY A 292 19.57 4.45 -26.14
N ILE A 293 18.54 3.97 -26.83
CA ILE A 293 17.14 4.19 -26.46
C ILE A 293 16.73 3.16 -25.41
N LEU A 294 16.31 3.59 -24.21
CA LEU A 294 15.88 2.67 -23.17
C LEU A 294 14.51 2.07 -23.52
N ARG A 295 14.44 0.76 -23.76
CA ARG A 295 13.16 0.06 -24.08
C ARG A 295 12.56 -0.68 -22.90
N GLY A 296 13.37 -1.04 -21.91
CA GLY A 296 12.88 -1.76 -20.75
C GLY A 296 13.92 -1.90 -19.67
N TYR A 297 13.42 -2.11 -18.46
CA TYR A 297 14.23 -2.42 -17.29
C TYR A 297 13.47 -3.36 -16.36
N ASP A 298 14.17 -4.03 -15.45
CA ASP A 298 13.57 -4.88 -14.42
C ASP A 298 13.88 -4.39 -12.99
N GLN A 299 13.40 -5.14 -11.99
CA GLN A 299 13.60 -4.84 -10.56
C GLN A 299 15.07 -4.92 -10.12
N ALA A 300 15.95 -5.55 -10.92
CA ALA A 300 17.38 -5.64 -10.68
C ALA A 300 18.18 -4.60 -11.47
N THR A 301 17.51 -3.66 -12.14
CA THR A 301 18.11 -2.63 -13.00
C THR A 301 18.83 -3.21 -14.22
N ASN A 302 18.47 -4.42 -14.68
CA ASN A 302 18.91 -4.86 -16.00
C ASN A 302 18.26 -3.96 -17.06
N LEU A 303 19.03 -3.42 -18.01
CA LEU A 303 18.53 -2.51 -19.04
C LEU A 303 18.52 -3.17 -20.42
N ILE A 304 17.50 -2.85 -21.21
CA ILE A 304 17.42 -3.17 -22.64
C ILE A 304 17.52 -1.86 -23.41
N LEU A 305 18.58 -1.71 -24.20
CA LEU A 305 18.80 -0.54 -25.05
C LEU A 305 18.63 -0.92 -26.52
N GLU A 306 17.82 -0.17 -27.25
CA GLU A 306 17.73 -0.23 -28.71
C GLU A 306 18.64 0.85 -29.32
N ASP A 307 19.07 0.65 -30.58
CA ASP A 307 19.91 1.59 -31.34
C ASP A 307 21.12 2.10 -30.57
N SER A 308 21.71 1.21 -29.77
CA SER A 308 22.79 1.56 -28.86
C SER A 308 24.16 1.56 -29.53
N HIS A 309 25.06 2.37 -28.98
CA HIS A 309 26.46 2.46 -29.36
C HIS A 309 27.34 2.74 -28.14
N GLU A 310 28.61 2.33 -28.20
CA GLU A 310 29.60 2.61 -27.16
C GLU A 310 30.53 3.73 -27.60
N ARG A 311 30.78 4.68 -26.69
CA ARG A 311 31.75 5.76 -26.84
C ARG A 311 33.06 5.38 -26.18
N VAL A 312 34.11 5.22 -27.00
CA VAL A 312 35.45 4.84 -26.53
C VAL A 312 36.36 6.05 -26.53
N TYR A 313 36.80 6.47 -25.35
CA TYR A 313 37.62 7.67 -25.16
C TYR A 313 39.12 7.36 -25.24
N SER A 314 39.87 8.26 -25.88
CA SER A 314 41.33 8.16 -26.00
C SER A 314 41.99 9.53 -25.77
N THR A 315 43.17 9.53 -25.16
CA THR A 315 44.01 10.74 -25.06
C THR A 315 44.75 11.04 -26.36
N LYS A 316 44.75 10.10 -27.31
CA LYS A 316 45.54 10.19 -28.56
C LYS A 316 44.68 10.39 -29.80
N ALA A 317 43.43 9.95 -29.79
CA ALA A 317 42.50 10.00 -30.92
C ALA A 317 41.11 10.47 -30.46
N GLY A 318 40.25 10.79 -31.43
CA GLY A 318 38.85 11.15 -31.18
C GLY A 318 38.09 10.04 -30.47
N VAL A 319 36.90 10.37 -29.99
CA VAL A 319 36.00 9.36 -29.42
C VAL A 319 35.50 8.48 -30.55
N ASP A 320 35.82 7.18 -30.47
CA ASP A 320 35.29 6.19 -31.40
C ASP A 320 33.86 5.81 -30.98
N VAL A 321 32.98 5.66 -31.96
CA VAL A 321 31.57 5.24 -31.76
C VAL A 321 31.39 3.84 -32.33
N LEU A 322 31.22 2.86 -31.45
CA LEU A 322 31.04 1.46 -31.82
C LEU A 322 29.56 1.09 -31.77
N ALA A 323 28.97 0.75 -32.91
CA ALA A 323 27.57 0.33 -32.96
C ALA A 323 27.35 -1.01 -32.23
N LEU A 324 26.36 -1.06 -31.34
CA LEU A 324 25.96 -2.25 -30.59
C LEU A 324 24.57 -2.76 -31.00
N GLY A 325 23.68 -1.87 -31.45
CA GLY A 325 22.30 -2.21 -31.85
C GLY A 325 21.42 -2.47 -30.62
N LEU A 326 20.74 -3.63 -30.56
CA LEU A 326 20.03 -4.07 -29.37
C LEU A 326 21.02 -4.63 -28.34
N TYR A 327 21.08 -4.02 -27.15
CA TYR A 327 22.07 -4.34 -26.14
C TYR A 327 21.44 -4.47 -24.75
N VAL A 328 21.82 -5.51 -24.02
CA VAL A 328 21.33 -5.76 -22.65
C VAL A 328 22.47 -5.58 -21.66
N ILE A 329 22.24 -4.75 -20.63
CA ILE A 329 23.22 -4.46 -19.59
C ILE A 329 22.71 -5.03 -18.28
N ARG A 330 23.53 -5.84 -17.59
CA ARG A 330 23.19 -6.39 -16.29
C ARG A 330 23.29 -5.33 -15.20
N GLY A 331 22.30 -5.24 -14.31
CA GLY A 331 22.17 -4.12 -13.37
C GLY A 331 23.29 -4.02 -12.33
N ASP A 332 23.94 -5.14 -11.97
CA ASP A 332 25.13 -5.15 -11.10
C ASP A 332 26.39 -4.57 -11.78
N ASN A 333 26.37 -4.43 -13.11
CA ASN A 333 27.43 -3.78 -13.88
C ASN A 333 27.15 -2.30 -14.14
N ILE A 334 26.03 -1.74 -13.68
CA ILE A 334 25.64 -0.35 -13.95
C ILE A 334 26.10 0.55 -12.81
N ALA A 335 26.87 1.59 -13.15
CA ALA A 335 27.31 2.62 -12.22
C ALA A 335 26.36 3.82 -12.24
N VAL A 336 26.01 4.31 -13.44
CA VAL A 336 25.19 5.51 -13.64
C VAL A 336 24.31 5.33 -14.87
N VAL A 337 23.07 5.83 -14.80
CA VAL A 337 22.18 6.02 -15.95
C VAL A 337 21.66 7.44 -15.93
N GLY A 338 21.68 8.12 -17.07
CA GLY A 338 21.12 9.46 -17.22
C GLY A 338 20.45 9.63 -18.58
N GLN A 339 19.39 10.44 -18.63
CA GLN A 339 18.79 10.85 -19.89
C GLN A 339 19.74 11.80 -20.63
N VAL A 340 19.85 11.64 -21.94
CA VAL A 340 20.67 12.48 -22.81
C VAL A 340 19.85 13.68 -23.28
N ASP A 341 20.42 14.88 -23.20
CA ASP A 341 19.92 16.04 -23.94
C ASP A 341 20.39 15.90 -25.39
N GLU A 342 19.48 15.50 -26.28
CA GLU A 342 19.80 15.19 -27.67
C GLU A 342 20.31 16.41 -28.46
N GLU A 343 19.85 17.63 -28.13
CA GLU A 343 20.30 18.84 -28.80
C GLU A 343 21.75 19.18 -28.42
N ALA A 344 22.05 19.10 -27.12
CA ALA A 344 23.40 19.32 -26.62
C ALA A 344 24.37 18.22 -27.11
N ASP A 345 23.91 16.96 -27.14
CA ASP A 345 24.72 15.82 -27.56
C ASP A 345 25.03 15.86 -29.06
N ALA A 346 24.07 16.27 -29.91
CA ALA A 346 24.27 16.44 -31.34
C ALA A 346 25.28 17.55 -31.69
N GLN A 347 25.51 18.50 -30.80
CA GLN A 347 26.50 19.57 -30.98
C GLN A 347 27.93 19.14 -30.63
N LEU A 348 28.12 17.96 -30.04
CA LEU A 348 29.45 17.46 -29.66
C LEU A 348 30.23 16.99 -30.90
N ASP A 349 31.40 17.60 -31.13
CA ASP A 349 32.39 17.08 -32.07
C ASP A 349 33.21 15.97 -31.40
N LEU A 350 32.64 14.76 -31.36
CA LEU A 350 33.28 13.58 -30.79
C LEU A 350 34.67 13.30 -31.38
N GLY A 351 34.91 13.65 -32.65
CA GLY A 351 36.17 13.44 -33.34
C GLY A 351 37.34 14.30 -32.80
N SER A 352 37.05 15.46 -32.21
CA SER A 352 38.06 16.36 -31.63
C SER A 352 38.27 16.17 -30.13
N ILE A 353 37.36 15.49 -29.43
CA ILE A 353 37.49 15.22 -27.99
C ILE A 353 38.69 14.28 -27.72
N ARG A 354 39.53 14.64 -26.75
CA ARG A 354 40.65 13.83 -26.24
C ARG A 354 40.52 13.69 -24.73
N ALA A 355 40.20 12.50 -24.26
CA ALA A 355 40.00 12.24 -22.83
C ALA A 355 40.49 10.83 -22.48
N PRO A 356 40.99 10.60 -21.25
CA PRO A 356 41.33 9.26 -20.80
C PRO A 356 40.08 8.37 -20.77
N PRO A 357 40.22 7.05 -21.02
CA PRO A 357 39.16 6.08 -20.77
C PRO A 357 38.66 6.19 -19.32
N LEU A 358 37.37 5.94 -19.12
CA LEU A 358 36.82 5.86 -17.77
C LEU A 358 37.46 4.68 -17.03
N LYS A 359 37.87 4.92 -15.79
CA LYS A 359 38.42 3.86 -14.95
C LYS A 359 37.28 3.00 -14.42
N ALA A 360 37.57 1.72 -14.19
CA ALA A 360 36.66 0.86 -13.44
C ALA A 360 36.37 1.46 -12.06
N VAL A 361 35.11 1.37 -11.63
CA VAL A 361 34.66 1.79 -10.31
C VAL A 361 35.11 0.73 -9.31
N THR A 362 36.17 1.01 -8.56
CA THR A 362 36.67 0.13 -7.49
C THR A 362 36.06 0.54 -6.16
N HIS A 363 35.26 -0.34 -5.55
CA HIS A 363 34.89 -0.19 -4.14
C HIS A 363 36.12 -0.52 -3.28
N GLY A 364 36.63 0.48 -2.54
CA GLY A 364 37.75 0.34 -1.62
C GLY A 364 37.35 -0.22 -0.26
#